data_AF-A0A925BXQ7-F1
#
_entry.id   AF-A0A925BXQ7-F1
#
_cell.length_a   1.000
_cell.length_b   1.000
_cell.length_c   1.000
_cell.angle_alpha   90.00
_cell.angle_beta   90.00
_cell.angle_gamma   90.00
#
_symmetry.space_group_name_H-M   'P 1'
#
loop_
_entity.id
_entity.type
_entity.pdbx_description
1 polymer ?
#
loop_
_entity_poly.entity_id
_entity_poly.type
_entity_poly.pdbx_seq_one_letter_code
_entity_poly.pdbx_strand_id
1 'polypeptide(L)'
;MDTDNLSDEAYRGIFIEAERFNHTLTLRFGVLAYSCKNETEYLEEARQLIDYLRKAKESSYPDIFFDEIPRKIALLATLDNISANISAIEMRKMS
;
A
#
# COMPACT_ATOMS: atom_id res chain seq x y z
N MET A 1 -9.49 7.89 -7.91
CA MET A 1 -10.42 8.26 -6.82
C MET A 1 -9.65 9.09 -5.81
N ASP A 2 -10.33 9.96 -5.07
CA ASP A 2 -9.70 10.61 -3.92
C ASP A 2 -9.50 9.59 -2.79
N THR A 3 -8.44 9.73 -2.01
CA THR A 3 -8.24 8.92 -0.80
C THR A 3 -9.33 9.15 0.23
N ASP A 4 -9.98 10.31 0.20
CA ASP A 4 -11.15 10.64 1.03
C ASP A 4 -12.39 9.80 0.68
N ASN A 5 -12.40 9.12 -0.48
CA ASN A 5 -13.48 8.20 -0.88
C ASN A 5 -13.24 6.76 -0.41
N LEU A 6 -12.15 6.48 0.30
CA LEU A 6 -11.91 5.18 0.92
C LEU A 6 -12.76 5.04 2.18
N SER A 7 -13.16 3.81 2.47
CA SER A 7 -13.65 3.43 3.79
C SER A 7 -12.58 3.67 4.85
N ASP A 8 -13.01 3.98 6.07
CA ASP A 8 -12.12 4.11 7.22
C ASP A 8 -11.24 2.86 7.41
N GLU A 9 -11.77 1.67 7.10
CA GLU A 9 -11.02 0.43 7.17
C GLU A 9 -9.87 0.38 6.16
N ALA A 10 -10.13 0.71 4.89
CA ALA A 10 -9.10 0.75 3.85
C ALA A 10 -8.07 1.84 4.13
N TYR A 11 -8.52 3.03 4.53
CA TYR A 11 -7.63 4.12 4.88
C TYR A 11 -6.70 3.74 6.05
N ARG A 12 -7.24 3.20 7.14
CA ARG A 12 -6.42 2.77 8.29
C ARG A 12 -5.55 1.56 7.96
N GLY A 13 -6.09 0.60 7.23
CA GLY A 13 -5.40 -0.65 6.91
C GLY A 13 -4.22 -0.48 5.96
N ILE A 14 -4.22 0.58 5.14
CA ILE A 14 -3.20 0.85 4.13
C ILE A 14 -2.40 2.12 4.47
N PHE A 15 -3.05 3.28 4.55
CA PHE A 15 -2.35 4.57 4.69
C PHE A 15 -1.71 4.74 6.06
N ILE A 16 -2.44 4.43 7.14
CA ILE A 16 -1.88 4.59 8.50
C ILE A 16 -0.74 3.60 8.74
N GLU A 17 -0.87 2.36 8.25
CA GLU A 17 0.19 1.36 8.37
C GLU A 17 1.42 1.74 7.53
N ALA A 18 1.22 2.26 6.30
CA ALA A 18 2.31 2.78 5.46
C ALA A 18 3.00 4.00 6.09
N GLU A 19 2.23 4.96 6.62
CA GLU A 19 2.76 6.21 7.20
C GLU A 19 3.59 5.97 8.46
N ARG A 20 3.19 4.98 9.27
CA ARG A 20 3.98 4.55 10.43
C ARG A 20 5.35 4.00 10.06
N PHE A 21 5.47 3.45 8.86
CA PHE A 21 6.72 2.89 8.36
C PHE A 21 7.56 3.95 7.65
N ASN A 22 7.01 4.57 6.61
CA ASN A 22 7.71 5.54 5.77
C ASN A 22 6.69 6.35 4.95
N HIS A 23 6.82 7.68 5.00
CA HIS A 23 5.94 8.60 4.28
C HIS A 23 5.94 8.36 2.76
N THR A 24 7.09 8.03 2.17
CA THR A 24 7.17 7.73 0.74
C THR A 24 6.34 6.51 0.35
N LEU A 25 6.24 5.48 1.21
CA LEU A 25 5.33 4.36 0.98
C LEU A 25 3.86 4.82 0.93
N THR A 26 3.46 5.71 1.85
CA THR A 26 2.13 6.34 1.84
C THR A 26 1.85 7.07 0.53
N LEU A 27 2.83 7.83 0.03
CA LEU A 27 2.71 8.54 -1.24
C LEU A 27 2.50 7.59 -2.42
N ARG A 28 3.16 6.42 -2.44
CA ARG A 28 2.94 5.42 -3.49
C ARG A 28 1.50 4.91 -3.50
N PHE A 29 0.92 4.64 -2.33
CA PHE A 29 -0.48 4.26 -2.20
C PHE A 29 -1.45 5.40 -2.53
N GLY A 30 -1.10 6.65 -2.22
CA GLY A 30 -1.88 7.83 -2.59
C GLY A 30 -1.92 8.08 -4.09
N VAL A 31 -0.77 8.02 -4.77
CA VAL A 31 -0.68 8.12 -6.24
C VAL A 31 -1.50 7.03 -6.93
N LEU A 32 -1.43 5.80 -6.40
CA LEU A 32 -2.21 4.68 -6.91
C LEU A 32 -3.72 4.96 -6.84
N ALA A 33 -4.20 5.52 -5.72
CA ALA A 33 -5.62 5.81 -5.51
C ALA A 33 -6.19 6.70 -6.63
N TYR A 34 -5.44 7.70 -7.10
CA TYR A 34 -5.90 8.58 -8.18
C TYR A 34 -6.24 7.83 -9.48
N SER A 35 -5.55 6.72 -9.76
CA SER A 35 -5.77 5.90 -10.96
C SER A 35 -6.96 4.93 -10.85
N CYS A 36 -7.48 4.68 -9.65
CA CYS A 36 -8.57 3.73 -9.41
C CYS A 36 -9.94 4.42 -9.46
N LYS A 37 -10.99 3.75 -9.96
CA LYS A 37 -12.35 4.31 -10.05
C LYS A 37 -13.12 4.17 -8.74
N ASN A 38 -12.86 3.09 -8.00
CA ASN A 38 -13.54 2.76 -6.76
C ASN A 38 -12.62 1.98 -5.81
N GLU A 39 -13.08 1.77 -4.57
CA GLU A 39 -12.29 1.10 -3.55
C GLU A 39 -11.95 -0.35 -3.91
N THR A 40 -12.83 -1.08 -4.60
CA THR A 40 -12.55 -2.47 -5.00
C THR A 40 -11.37 -2.53 -5.96
N GLU A 41 -11.37 -1.68 -7.00
CA GLU A 41 -10.22 -1.55 -7.93
C GLU A 41 -8.96 -1.08 -7.19
N TYR A 42 -9.11 -0.19 -6.21
CA TYR A 42 -8.00 0.26 -5.39
C TYR A 42 -7.35 -0.86 -4.57
N LEU A 43 -8.14 -1.72 -3.93
CA LEU A 43 -7.62 -2.86 -3.15
C LEU A 43 -6.89 -3.87 -4.05
N GLU A 44 -7.38 -4.09 -5.26
CA GLU A 44 -6.74 -4.97 -6.25
C GLU A 44 -5.39 -4.40 -6.71
N GLU A 45 -5.37 -3.13 -7.13
CA GLU A 45 -4.14 -2.45 -7.55
C GLU A 45 -3.14 -2.31 -6.40
N ALA A 46 -3.61 -2.12 -5.16
CA ALA A 46 -2.75 -2.05 -3.98
C ALA A 46 -2.00 -3.36 -3.74
N ARG A 47 -2.63 -4.51 -4.01
CA ARG A 47 -1.95 -5.81 -3.98
C ARG A 47 -0.88 -5.94 -5.05
N GLN A 48 -1.17 -5.48 -6.26
CA GLN A 48 -0.19 -5.50 -7.35
C GLN A 48 1.04 -4.63 -6.99
N LEU A 49 0.82 -3.46 -6.38
CA LEU A 49 1.90 -2.62 -5.88
C LEU A 49 2.71 -3.33 -4.79
N ILE A 50 2.05 -3.98 -3.82
CA ILE A 50 2.73 -4.77 -2.77
C ILE A 50 3.60 -5.87 -3.39
N ASP A 51 3.09 -6.62 -4.36
CA ASP A 51 3.84 -7.69 -5.01
C ASP A 51 5.01 -7.18 -5.85
N TYR A 52 4.85 -6.01 -6.50
CA TYR A 52 5.93 -5.31 -7.15
C TYR A 52 7.04 -4.94 -6.14
N LEU A 53 6.68 -4.33 -5.01
CA LEU A 53 7.62 -3.90 -3.97
C LEU A 53 8.34 -5.07 -3.29
N ARG A 54 7.67 -6.21 -3.08
CA ARG A 54 8.29 -7.45 -2.56
C ARG A 54 9.39 -7.98 -3.48
N LYS A 55 9.21 -7.84 -4.80
CA LYS A 55 10.15 -8.32 -5.82
C LYS A 55 11.23 -7.29 -6.16
N ALA A 56 11.08 -6.05 -5.72
CA ALA A 56 12.03 -4.98 -6.00
C ALA A 56 13.42 -5.28 -5.41
N LYS A 57 14.45 -5.01 -6.22
CA LYS A 57 15.84 -5.09 -5.77
C LYS A 57 16.19 -3.82 -5.00
N GLU A 58 17.10 -3.91 -4.03
CA GLU A 58 17.52 -2.72 -3.28
C GLU A 58 18.13 -1.65 -4.19
N SER A 59 18.74 -2.05 -5.32
CA SER A 59 19.24 -1.12 -6.34
C SER A 59 18.17 -0.26 -7.00
N SER A 60 16.89 -0.62 -6.93
CA SER A 60 15.77 0.20 -7.42
C SER A 60 15.10 1.03 -6.32
N TYR A 61 15.54 0.90 -5.06
CA TYR A 61 14.96 1.67 -3.95
C TYR A 61 15.16 3.18 -4.09
N PRO A 62 16.29 3.71 -4.62
CA PRO A 62 16.41 5.14 -4.87
C PRO A 62 15.27 5.72 -5.72
N ASP A 63 14.90 5.02 -6.80
CA ASP A 63 13.81 5.46 -7.69
C ASP A 63 12.42 5.32 -7.05
N ILE A 64 12.23 4.27 -6.25
CA ILE A 64 10.94 3.95 -5.60
C ILE A 64 10.72 4.80 -4.33
N PHE A 65 11.78 5.12 -3.60
CA PHE A 65 11.71 5.77 -2.30
C PHE A 65 12.34 7.18 -2.28
N PHE A 66 12.60 7.79 -3.45
CA PHE A 66 13.19 9.13 -3.55
C PHE A 66 14.48 9.27 -2.72
N ASP A 67 15.41 8.33 -2.92
CA ASP A 67 16.66 8.20 -2.17
C ASP A 67 16.51 7.85 -0.66
N GLU A 68 15.29 7.76 -0.11
CA GLU A 68 15.03 7.27 1.25
C GLU A 68 15.03 5.73 1.31
N ILE A 69 16.20 5.12 1.08
CA ILE A 69 16.34 3.66 1.00
C ILE A 69 15.84 2.99 2.30
N PRO A 70 14.70 2.27 2.28
CA PRO A 70 14.19 1.62 3.47
C PRO A 70 15.01 0.38 3.83
N ARG A 71 14.96 -0.02 5.10
CA ARG A 71 15.44 -1.36 5.49
C ARG A 71 14.51 -2.41 4.89
N LYS A 72 15.02 -3.24 3.99
CA LYS A 72 14.25 -4.26 3.27
C LYS A 72 13.41 -5.18 4.17
N ILE A 73 13.97 -5.66 5.28
CA ILE A 73 13.25 -6.54 6.21
C ILE A 73 12.04 -5.82 6.81
N ALA A 74 12.19 -4.55 7.19
CA ALA A 74 11.09 -3.75 7.74
C ALA A 74 10.03 -3.45 6.67
N LEU A 75 10.46 -3.12 5.44
CA LEU A 75 9.54 -2.94 4.31
C LEU A 75 8.69 -4.20 4.09
N LEU A 76 9.32 -5.37 4.00
CA LEU A 76 8.60 -6.63 3.76
C LEU A 76 7.58 -6.92 4.87
N ALA A 77 7.94 -6.70 6.14
CA ALA A 77 7.01 -6.87 7.26
C ALA A 77 5.81 -5.91 7.18
N THR A 78 6.04 -4.64 6.84
CA THR A 78 4.96 -3.67 6.65
C THR A 78 4.06 -4.06 5.47
N LEU A 79 4.63 -4.51 4.35
CA LEU A 79 3.86 -4.99 3.20
C LEU A 79 3.01 -6.21 3.54
N ASP A 80 3.50 -7.12 4.38
CA ASP A 80 2.74 -8.27 4.85
C ASP A 80 1.56 -7.84 5.74
N ASN A 81 1.76 -6.87 6.64
CA ASN A 81 0.68 -6.29 7.45
C ASN A 81 -0.42 -5.65 6.59
N ILE A 82 -0.03 -4.80 5.62
CA ILE A 82 -0.98 -4.14 4.71
C ILE A 82 -1.72 -5.21 3.87
N SER A 83 -1.02 -6.22 3.36
CA SER A 83 -1.63 -7.33 2.61
C SER A 83 -2.65 -8.11 3.45
N ALA A 84 -2.37 -8.33 4.73
CA ALA A 84 -3.31 -8.97 5.65
C ALA A 84 -4.54 -8.09 5.90
N ASN A 85 -4.36 -6.78 6.08
CA ASN A 85 -5.46 -5.82 6.24
C ASN A 85 -6.39 -5.80 5.02
N ILE A 86 -5.83 -5.72 3.80
CA ILE A 86 -6.59 -5.78 2.55
C ILE A 86 -7.45 -7.05 2.50
N SER A 87 -6.86 -8.20 2.84
CA SER A 87 -7.57 -9.48 2.80
C SER A 87 -8.72 -9.54 3.81
N ALA A 88 -8.53 -8.97 5.00
CA ALA A 88 -9.60 -8.86 6.00
C ALA A 88 -10.76 -7.97 5.54
N ILE A 89 -10.47 -6.85 4.86
CA ILE A 89 -11.49 -5.94 4.32
C ILE A 89 -12.32 -6.65 3.25
N GLU A 90 -11.68 -7.33 2.31
CA GLU A 90 -12.37 -8.05 1.25
C GLU A 90 -13.25 -9.18 1.80
N MET A 91 -12.78 -9.95 2.78
CA MET A 91 -13.59 -10.99 3.42
C MET A 91 -14.88 -10.44 4.03
N ARG A 92 -14.84 -9.22 4.62
CA ARG A 92 -16.01 -8.55 5.19
C ARG A 92 -16.96 -8.01 4.13
N LYS A 93 -16.45 -7.61 2.96
CA LYS A 93 -17.30 -7.15 1.84
C LYS A 93 -18.04 -8.30 1.15
N MET A 94 -17.57 -9.54 1.34
CA MET A 94 -18.18 -10.75 0.80
C MET A 94 -19.20 -11.40 1.76
N SER A 95 -19.27 -10.95 3.02
CA SER A 95 -20.20 -11.45 4.05
C SER A 95 -21.47 -10.62 4.12
#